data_AF-A0AAU4CAZ7-F1
#
_entry.id   AF-A0AAU4CAZ7-F1
#
_cell.length_a   1.000
_cell.length_b   1.000
_cell.length_c   1.000
_cell.angle_alpha   90.00
_cell.angle_beta   90.00
_cell.angle_gamma   90.00
#
_symmetry.space_group_name_H-M   'P 1'
#
loop_
_entity.id
_entity.type
_entity.pdbx_description
1 polymer ?
#
loop_
_entity_poly.entity_id
_entity_poly.type
_entity_poly.pdbx_seq_one_letter_code
_entity_poly.pdbx_strand_id
1 'polypeptide(L)'
;MTTVVAAGLLFLGAGTALAVQSGSIERLHSGGVEFTEGAFKFNPPGTQHGAFEWSGLLHDDSAGDGHNVYMQVQVEGHGWVRYNGKQRRTVNMHHFNWDGAQRYTTQAKIRACRDRGSLHPDNCSKTKSLSHHRD
;
A
#
# COMPACT_ATOMS: atom_id res chain seq x y z
N MET A 1 -19.13 -55.32 -33.10
CA MET A 1 -19.52 -54.00 -32.58
C MET A 1 -18.48 -53.60 -31.54
N THR A 2 -17.62 -52.64 -31.84
CA THR A 2 -16.57 -52.14 -30.95
C THR A 2 -17.07 -50.89 -30.22
N THR A 3 -17.29 -51.00 -28.92
CA THR A 3 -17.63 -49.86 -28.06
C THR A 3 -16.35 -49.13 -27.66
N VAL A 4 -16.21 -47.87 -28.07
CA VAL A 4 -15.14 -46.98 -27.60
C VAL A 4 -15.58 -46.32 -26.30
N VAL A 5 -14.87 -46.57 -25.20
CA VAL A 5 -15.06 -45.84 -23.94
C VAL A 5 -14.31 -44.51 -24.05
N ALA A 6 -15.06 -43.40 -24.12
CA ALA A 6 -14.49 -42.07 -24.04
C ALA A 6 -14.14 -41.76 -22.58
N ALA A 7 -12.86 -41.89 -22.23
CA ALA A 7 -12.34 -41.41 -20.95
C ALA A 7 -12.26 -39.88 -21.01
N GLY A 8 -13.26 -39.20 -20.44
CA GLY A 8 -13.25 -37.75 -20.28
C GLY A 8 -12.16 -37.33 -19.30
N LEU A 9 -11.12 -36.64 -19.81
CA LEU A 9 -10.15 -35.94 -18.98
C LEU A 9 -10.84 -34.73 -18.36
N LEU A 10 -11.24 -34.85 -17.09
CA LEU A 10 -11.58 -33.69 -16.26
C LEU A 10 -10.27 -32.98 -15.94
N PHE A 11 -9.98 -31.89 -16.66
CA PHE A 11 -8.98 -30.93 -16.24
C PHE A 11 -9.50 -30.25 -14.97
N LEU A 12 -9.10 -30.78 -13.80
CA LEU A 12 -9.22 -30.09 -12.53
C LEU A 12 -8.44 -28.78 -12.67
N GLY A 13 -9.17 -27.67 -12.76
CA GLY A 13 -8.59 -26.34 -12.82
C GLY A 13 -7.72 -26.13 -11.59
N ALA A 14 -6.40 -26.12 -11.78
CA ALA A 14 -5.47 -25.70 -10.75
C ALA A 14 -5.71 -24.22 -10.49
N GLY A 15 -6.46 -23.90 -9.43
CA GLY A 15 -6.53 -22.54 -8.91
C GLY A 15 -5.12 -22.18 -8.42
N THR A 16 -4.47 -21.24 -9.09
CA THR A 16 -3.20 -20.69 -8.61
C THR A 16 -3.46 -20.01 -7.26
N ALA A 17 -2.89 -20.57 -6.20
CA ALA A 17 -2.89 -19.91 -4.91
C ALA A 17 -1.98 -18.69 -5.02
N LEU A 18 -2.57 -17.49 -5.08
CA LEU A 18 -1.82 -16.24 -5.04
C LEU A 18 -1.23 -16.10 -3.63
N ALA A 19 0.08 -16.24 -3.51
CA ALA A 19 0.77 -16.01 -2.25
C ALA A 19 0.58 -14.55 -1.82
N VAL A 20 0.16 -14.34 -0.58
CA VAL A 20 0.14 -13.00 0.04
C VAL A 20 1.57 -12.51 0.15
N GLN A 21 1.90 -11.41 -0.54
CA GLN A 21 3.16 -10.72 -0.30
C GLN A 21 2.95 -9.69 0.80
N SER A 22 3.72 -9.82 1.87
CA SER A 22 3.77 -8.88 2.98
C SER A 22 5.21 -8.60 3.37
N GLY A 23 5.45 -7.45 3.98
CA GLY A 23 6.78 -7.10 4.45
C GLY A 23 6.76 -5.85 5.31
N SER A 24 7.96 -5.40 5.69
CA SER A 24 8.15 -4.13 6.36
C SER A 24 8.33 -3.00 5.35
N ILE A 25 7.88 -1.81 5.73
CA ILE A 25 8.22 -0.56 5.05
C ILE A 25 9.35 0.05 5.88
N GLU A 26 10.52 0.20 5.26
CA GLU A 26 11.63 0.91 5.90
C GLU A 26 11.19 2.30 6.34
N ARG A 27 11.81 2.80 7.42
CA ARG A 27 11.58 4.15 7.93
C ARG A 27 11.57 5.17 6.80
N LEU A 28 10.48 5.93 6.70
CA LEU A 28 10.36 7.04 5.77
C LEU A 28 10.57 8.32 6.54
N HIS A 29 11.57 9.11 6.15
CA HIS A 29 11.91 10.33 6.86
C HIS A 29 12.22 11.45 5.88
N SER A 30 11.79 12.65 6.26
CA SER A 30 12.15 13.94 5.68
C SER A 30 12.09 14.98 6.79
N GLY A 31 12.64 16.17 6.60
CA GLY A 31 12.72 17.17 7.68
C GLY A 31 11.35 17.50 8.30
N GLY A 32 11.11 17.08 9.54
CA GLY A 32 9.87 17.30 10.29
C GLY A 32 8.75 16.28 10.02
N VAL A 33 9.05 15.13 9.40
CA VAL A 33 8.12 14.00 9.30
C VAL A 33 8.86 12.67 9.38
N GLU A 34 8.31 11.75 10.17
CA GLU A 34 8.82 10.40 10.27
C GLU A 34 7.68 9.39 10.20
N PHE A 35 7.86 8.31 9.43
CA PHE A 35 7.00 7.13 9.45
C PHE A 35 7.81 5.90 9.82
N THR A 36 7.41 5.23 10.90
CA THR A 36 8.09 4.08 11.49
C THR A 36 7.15 2.89 11.66
N GLU A 37 7.70 1.74 12.05
CA GLU A 37 6.95 0.50 12.26
C GLU A 37 6.06 0.12 11.06
N GLY A 38 6.55 0.49 9.88
CA GLY A 38 5.83 0.33 8.64
C GLY A 38 5.69 -1.14 8.28
N ALA A 39 4.48 -1.55 7.95
CA ALA A 39 4.17 -2.86 7.41
C ALA A 39 3.25 -2.72 6.21
N PHE A 40 3.36 -3.67 5.28
CA PHE A 40 2.46 -3.74 4.13
C PHE A 40 2.05 -5.17 3.82
N LYS A 41 0.93 -5.29 3.11
CA LYS A 41 0.40 -6.54 2.59
C LYS A 41 -0.37 -6.27 1.29
N PHE A 42 -0.10 -7.06 0.25
CA PHE A 42 -0.97 -7.15 -0.91
C PHE A 42 -2.01 -8.24 -0.66
N ASN A 43 -3.26 -7.84 -0.48
CA ASN A 43 -4.34 -8.77 -0.19
C ASN A 43 -4.71 -9.59 -1.44
N PRO A 44 -5.06 -10.88 -1.27
CA PRO A 44 -5.48 -11.71 -2.38
C PRO A 44 -6.87 -11.27 -2.87
N PRO A 45 -7.28 -11.68 -4.09
CA PRO A 45 -8.64 -11.49 -4.57
C PRO A 45 -9.70 -11.90 -3.56
N GLY A 46 -10.72 -11.06 -3.38
CA GLY A 46 -11.84 -11.34 -2.48
C GLY A 46 -11.58 -11.05 -0.99
N THR A 47 -10.36 -10.71 -0.60
CA THR A 47 -10.04 -10.20 0.75
C THR A 47 -9.80 -8.70 0.68
N GLN A 48 -10.55 -7.87 1.43
CA GLN A 48 -10.37 -6.42 1.45
C GLN A 48 -10.25 -5.81 0.03
N HIS A 49 -11.08 -6.28 -0.91
CA HIS A 49 -11.05 -5.87 -2.32
C HIS A 49 -9.71 -6.11 -3.06
N GLY A 50 -8.86 -7.03 -2.57
CA GLY A 50 -7.52 -7.25 -3.11
C GLY A 50 -6.59 -6.05 -2.90
N ALA A 51 -6.85 -5.24 -1.87
CA ALA A 51 -6.15 -3.98 -1.64
C ALA A 51 -4.67 -4.14 -1.27
N PHE A 52 -3.91 -3.10 -1.59
CA PHE A 52 -2.68 -2.77 -0.87
C PHE A 52 -3.04 -2.26 0.53
N GLU A 53 -2.78 -3.07 1.54
CA GLU A 53 -2.91 -2.75 2.95
C GLU A 53 -1.57 -2.30 3.51
N TRP A 54 -1.59 -1.27 4.34
CA TRP A 54 -0.40 -0.76 5.01
C TRP A 54 -0.73 -0.18 6.37
N SER A 55 0.25 -0.23 7.26
CA SER A 55 0.16 0.32 8.61
C SER A 55 1.48 0.85 9.10
N GLY A 56 1.46 1.68 10.14
CA GLY A 56 2.64 2.14 10.85
C GLY A 56 2.37 3.37 11.70
N LEU A 57 3.41 3.97 12.23
CA LEU A 57 3.33 5.16 13.09
C LEU A 57 3.80 6.38 12.30
N LEU A 58 2.92 7.37 12.12
CA LEU A 58 3.27 8.66 11.54
C LEU A 58 3.50 9.67 12.66
N HIS A 59 4.68 10.27 12.68
CA HIS A 59 5.11 11.25 13.66
C HIS A 59 5.45 12.60 13.01
N ASP A 60 4.95 13.66 13.63
CA ASP A 60 5.42 15.03 13.40
C ASP A 60 6.70 15.27 14.23
N ASP A 61 7.83 15.15 13.54
CA ASP A 61 9.18 15.28 14.11
C ASP A 61 9.61 16.75 14.31
N SER A 62 8.74 17.73 14.00
CA SER A 62 9.01 19.14 14.22
C SER A 62 7.82 19.87 14.83
N ALA A 63 7.40 19.45 16.03
CA ALA A 63 6.23 19.97 16.73
C ALA A 63 6.12 21.51 16.87
N GLY A 64 7.22 22.26 16.73
CA GLY A 64 7.26 23.71 16.92
C GLY A 64 6.92 24.56 15.68
N ASP A 65 6.80 23.97 14.51
CA ASP A 65 6.82 24.70 13.23
C ASP A 65 5.45 25.16 12.69
N GLY A 66 4.34 24.67 13.26
CA GLY A 66 3.00 24.97 12.76
C GLY A 66 2.52 24.10 11.59
N HIS A 67 3.31 23.14 11.14
CA HIS A 67 3.05 22.33 9.95
C HIS A 67 2.47 20.96 10.30
N ASN A 68 1.60 20.42 9.44
CA ASN A 68 1.06 19.07 9.64
C ASN A 68 1.84 18.04 8.81
N VAL A 69 1.70 16.77 9.18
CA VAL A 69 2.31 15.65 8.46
C VAL A 69 1.24 14.76 7.84
N TYR A 70 1.58 14.05 6.77
CA TYR A 70 0.68 13.14 6.08
C TYR A 70 1.43 12.05 5.32
N MET A 71 0.72 10.96 5.04
CA MET A 71 1.17 9.92 4.12
C MET A 71 0.57 10.17 2.74
N GLN A 72 1.33 9.88 1.69
CA GLN A 72 0.80 9.72 0.35
C GLN A 72 0.98 8.29 -0.13
N VAL A 73 -0.11 7.75 -0.67
CA VAL A 73 -0.15 6.41 -1.23
C VAL A 73 -0.74 6.46 -2.62
N GLN A 74 -0.10 5.76 -3.54
CA GLN A 74 -0.58 5.59 -4.90
C GLN A 74 -0.62 4.08 -5.17
N VAL A 75 -1.72 3.60 -5.72
CA VAL A 75 -1.83 2.25 -6.28
C VAL A 75 -1.96 2.35 -7.79
N GLU A 76 -1.72 1.25 -8.49
CA GLU A 76 -1.85 1.19 -9.94
C GLU A 76 -3.21 1.70 -10.43
N GLY A 77 -3.22 2.42 -11.57
CA GLY A 77 -4.44 3.02 -12.12
C GLY A 77 -4.94 4.28 -11.41
N HIS A 78 -4.36 4.66 -10.25
CA HIS A 78 -4.86 5.78 -9.43
C HIS A 78 -3.79 6.84 -9.14
N GLY A 79 -4.27 8.06 -8.83
CA GLY A 79 -3.43 9.16 -8.37
C GLY A 79 -2.97 8.98 -6.92
N TRP A 80 -2.23 9.96 -6.40
CA TRP A 80 -1.85 9.99 -4.99
C TRP A 80 -3.06 10.30 -4.10
N VAL A 81 -3.26 9.48 -3.07
CA VAL A 81 -4.21 9.71 -1.98
C VAL A 81 -3.45 10.17 -0.74
N ARG A 82 -3.98 11.18 -0.05
CA ARG A 82 -3.38 11.78 1.15
C ARG A 82 -4.10 11.31 2.42
N TYR A 83 -3.33 10.86 3.41
CA TYR A 83 -3.80 10.48 4.75
C TYR A 83 -3.15 11.39 5.79
N ASN A 84 -3.93 12.27 6.39
CA ASN A 84 -3.43 13.27 7.33
C ASN A 84 -3.09 12.65 8.68
N GLY A 85 -1.92 12.99 9.19
CA GLY A 85 -1.57 12.82 10.59
C GLY A 85 -2.13 13.93 11.45
N LYS A 86 -1.45 14.13 12.58
CA LYS A 86 -1.79 15.16 13.55
C LYS A 86 -0.52 15.82 14.05
N GLN A 87 -0.53 17.14 14.01
CA GLN A 87 0.57 17.96 14.52
C GLN A 87 0.92 17.60 15.96
N ARG A 88 2.22 17.58 16.27
CA ARG A 88 2.83 17.29 17.58
C ARG A 88 2.48 15.92 18.15
N ARG A 89 2.03 14.98 17.32
CA ARG A 89 1.57 13.67 17.78
C ARG A 89 2.08 12.58 16.86
N THR A 90 2.24 11.41 17.48
CA THR A 90 2.34 10.15 16.75
C THR A 90 0.93 9.59 16.55
N VAL A 91 0.60 9.24 15.32
CA VAL A 91 -0.69 8.67 14.93
C VAL A 91 -0.44 7.29 14.34
N ASN A 92 -1.16 6.29 14.85
CA ASN A 92 -1.20 4.97 14.23
C ASN A 92 -2.06 5.05 12.96
N MET A 93 -1.47 4.64 11.85
CA MET A 93 -2.10 4.56 10.54
C MET A 93 -2.37 3.10 10.19
N HIS A 94 -3.56 2.82 9.68
CA HIS A 94 -3.92 1.53 9.09
C HIS A 94 -4.95 1.76 7.98
N HIS A 95 -4.55 1.50 6.73
CA HIS A 95 -5.34 1.85 5.56
C HIS A 95 -5.24 0.79 4.46
N PHE A 96 -6.21 0.87 3.56
CA PHE A 96 -6.37 -0.01 2.40
C PHE A 96 -6.53 0.87 1.16
N ASN A 97 -5.76 0.58 0.11
CA ASN A 97 -5.82 1.24 -1.18
C ASN A 97 -6.01 0.20 -2.28
N TRP A 98 -7.02 0.37 -3.12
CA TRP A 98 -7.31 -0.54 -4.23
C TRP A 98 -7.91 0.19 -5.42
N ASP A 99 -7.86 -0.46 -6.57
CA ASP A 99 -8.61 -0.07 -7.76
C ASP A 99 -9.89 -0.92 -7.85
N GLY A 100 -11.07 -0.27 -7.80
CA GLY A 100 -12.35 -0.97 -7.90
C GLY A 100 -12.59 -1.65 -9.25
N ALA A 101 -11.87 -1.24 -10.30
CA ALA A 101 -11.92 -1.90 -11.61
C ALA A 101 -11.02 -3.14 -11.69
N GLN A 102 -10.14 -3.35 -10.71
CA GLN A 102 -9.21 -4.47 -10.67
C GLN A 102 -9.59 -5.50 -9.61
N ARG A 103 -9.19 -6.74 -9.85
CA ARG A 103 -9.45 -7.85 -8.93
C ARG A 103 -8.56 -7.79 -7.69
N TYR A 104 -7.36 -7.21 -7.82
CA TYR A 104 -6.37 -7.02 -6.75
C TYR A 104 -5.27 -6.07 -7.21
N THR A 105 -4.65 -5.40 -6.25
CA THR A 105 -3.51 -4.50 -6.43
C THR A 105 -2.20 -5.28 -6.41
N THR A 106 -1.31 -4.95 -7.34
CA THR A 106 0.03 -5.53 -7.48
C THR A 106 1.14 -4.51 -7.34
N GLN A 107 0.86 -3.21 -7.45
CA GLN A 107 1.86 -2.16 -7.31
C GLN A 107 1.34 -1.03 -6.44
N ALA A 108 2.19 -0.56 -5.54
CA ALA A 108 1.93 0.59 -4.70
C ALA A 108 3.19 1.45 -4.56
N LYS A 109 2.98 2.74 -4.34
CA LYS A 109 4.02 3.70 -3.96
C LYS A 109 3.58 4.40 -2.68
N ILE A 110 4.54 4.60 -1.78
CA ILE A 110 4.28 5.25 -0.49
C ILE A 110 5.40 6.25 -0.14
N ARG A 111 5.02 7.37 0.47
CA ARG A 111 5.94 8.37 1.02
C ARG A 111 5.32 9.13 2.19
N ALA A 112 6.14 9.57 3.12
CA ALA A 112 5.75 10.45 4.21
C ALA A 112 6.11 11.89 3.85
N CYS A 113 5.22 12.84 4.11
CA CYS A 113 5.38 14.23 3.74
C CYS A 113 4.99 15.17 4.87
N ARG A 114 5.62 16.34 4.91
CA ARG A 114 5.26 17.45 5.78
C ARG A 114 4.70 18.58 4.91
N ASP A 115 3.58 19.11 5.36
CA ASP A 115 2.84 20.20 4.74
C ASP A 115 3.45 21.54 5.14
N ARG A 116 4.19 22.17 4.23
CA ARG A 116 4.91 23.44 4.53
C ARG A 116 4.05 24.67 4.28
N GLY A 117 2.74 24.49 4.12
CA GLY A 117 1.79 25.54 3.79
C GLY A 117 1.90 25.99 2.34
N SER A 118 0.98 26.87 1.92
CA SER A 118 0.81 27.26 0.51
C SER A 118 2.00 28.00 -0.12
N LEU A 119 2.93 28.51 0.69
CA LEU A 119 4.06 29.32 0.23
C LEU A 119 5.31 28.50 -0.08
N HIS A 120 5.35 27.23 0.31
CA HIS A 120 6.50 26.36 0.09
C HIS A 120 6.06 24.98 -0.38
N PRO A 121 6.84 24.33 -1.25
CA PRO A 121 6.57 22.95 -1.59
C PRO A 121 6.73 22.05 -0.36
N ASP A 122 5.82 21.09 -0.23
CA ASP A 122 5.88 20.04 0.77
C ASP A 122 7.17 19.25 0.63
N ASN A 123 7.78 18.89 1.76
CA ASN A 123 8.95 18.03 1.77
C ASN A 123 8.52 16.60 2.06
N CYS A 124 8.84 15.71 1.14
CA CYS A 124 8.52 14.29 1.25
C CYS A 124 9.79 13.45 1.42
N SER A 125 9.64 12.27 1.99
CA SER A 125 10.65 11.22 1.98
C SER A 125 10.92 10.76 0.54
N LYS A 126 12.00 9.99 0.35
CA LYS A 126 12.12 9.17 -0.86
C LYS A 126 10.88 8.29 -1.01
N THR A 127 10.38 8.18 -2.24
CA THR A 127 9.25 7.30 -2.55
C THR A 127 9.72 5.86 -2.49
N LYS A 128 8.97 5.01 -1.79
CA LYS A 128 9.15 3.56 -1.82
C LYS A 128 8.12 2.95 -2.76
N SER A 129 8.61 2.21 -3.74
CA SER A 129 7.80 1.39 -4.63
C SER A 129 7.76 -0.02 -4.08
N LEU A 130 6.56 -0.57 -3.95
CA LEU A 130 6.29 -1.91 -3.45
C LEU A 130 5.53 -2.64 -4.55
N SER A 131 5.94 -3.87 -4.84
CA SER A 131 5.32 -4.68 -5.90
C SER A 131 5.11 -6.10 -5.44
N HIS A 132 3.98 -6.67 -5.87
CA HIS A 132 3.68 -8.08 -5.84
C HIS A 132 4.31 -8.75 -7.07
N HIS A 133 5.29 -9.65 -6.87
CA HIS A 133 5.82 -10.46 -7.97
C HIS A 133 5.00 -11.74 -8.11
N ARG A 134 4.54 -12.01 -9.34
CA ARG A 134 3.93 -13.29 -9.71
C ARG A 134 5.04 -14.19 -10.23
N ASP A 135 5.24 -15.33 -9.57
CA ASP A 135 5.98 -16.46 -10.15
C ASP A 135 5.12 -17.14 -11.23
#